data_AF-A0A0A8Z8D3-F1
#
_entry.id   AF-A0A0A8Z8D3-F1
#
_cell.length_a   1.000
_cell.length_b   1.000
_cell.length_c   1.000
_cell.angle_alpha   90.00
_cell.angle_beta   90.00
_cell.angle_gamma   90.00
#
_symmetry.space_group_name_H-M   'P 1'
#
loop_
_entity.id
_entity.type
_entity.pdbx_description
1 polymer ?
#
loop_
_entity_poly.entity_id
_entity_poly.type
_entity_poly.pdbx_seq_one_letter_code
_entity_poly.pdbx_strand_id
1 'polypeptide(L)'
;MKEARENLALVEVQLQVKRFFGGDSIGLADIAGAGMLAYWICVLEEVAGVCVLNDEEYPALRRWSKEYLANEAVKGCLPYRDQLLSHFAAIREKCVAVAKSMLPN
;
A
#
# COMPACT_ATOMS: atom_id res chain seq x y z
N MET A 1 -7.82 -0.53 13.60
CA MET A 1 -8.12 -1.49 12.50
C MET A 1 -9.53 -1.33 11.92
N LYS A 2 -10.60 -1.18 12.74
CA LYS A 2 -11.98 -1.03 12.23
C LYS A 2 -12.14 0.13 11.23
N GLU A 3 -11.79 1.35 11.65
CA GLU A 3 -11.89 2.55 10.81
C GLU A 3 -11.07 2.44 9.51
N ALA A 4 -9.86 1.89 9.58
CA ALA A 4 -9.04 1.64 8.39
C ALA A 4 -9.71 0.66 7.41
N ARG A 5 -10.36 -0.39 7.90
CA ARG A 5 -11.11 -1.34 7.05
C ARG A 5 -12.35 -0.72 6.42
N GLU A 6 -13.07 0.13 7.15
CA GLU A 6 -14.23 0.87 6.64
C GLU A 6 -13.81 1.83 5.52
N ASN A 7 -12.70 2.55 5.70
CA ASN A 7 -12.14 3.42 4.68
C ASN A 7 -11.66 2.65 3.44
N LEU A 8 -11.03 1.49 3.61
CA LEU A 8 -10.63 0.62 2.50
C LEU A 8 -11.84 0.09 1.73
N ALA A 9 -12.92 -0.29 2.42
CA ALA A 9 -14.16 -0.73 1.77
C ALA A 9 -14.81 0.39 0.93
N LEU A 10 -14.81 1.63 1.45
CA LEU A 10 -15.29 2.79 0.71
C LEU A 10 -14.45 3.06 -0.55
N VAL A 11 -13.13 2.96 -0.43
CA VAL A 11 -12.20 3.10 -1.55
C VAL A 11 -12.44 2.03 -2.61
N GLU A 12 -12.61 0.78 -2.20
CA GLU A 12 -12.91 -0.36 -3.08
C GLU A 12 -14.17 -0.11 -3.91
N VAL A 13 -15.27 0.30 -3.27
CA VAL A 13 -16.54 0.62 -3.96
C VAL A 13 -16.36 1.72 -5.01
N GLN A 14 -15.58 2.75 -4.72
CA GLN A 14 -15.32 3.82 -5.69
C GLN A 14 -14.51 3.34 -6.89
N LEU A 15 -13.58 2.41 -6.69
CA LEU A 15 -12.75 1.85 -7.74
C LEU A 15 -13.47 0.75 -8.54
N GLN A 16 -14.55 0.15 -8.06
CA GLN A 16 -15.26 -0.88 -8.84
C GLN A 16 -15.75 -0.37 -10.21
N VAL A 17 -16.16 0.89 -10.27
CA VAL A 17 -16.69 1.51 -11.50
C VAL A 17 -15.68 2.40 -12.23
N LYS A 18 -14.47 2.55 -11.69
CA LYS A 18 -13.44 3.43 -12.26
C LYS A 18 -12.12 2.69 -12.45
N ARG A 19 -11.42 3.02 -13.53
CA ARG A 19 -10.07 2.52 -13.76
C ARG A 19 -9.07 3.17 -12.78
N PHE A 20 -9.13 4.49 -12.71
CA PHE A 20 -8.41 5.36 -11.78
C PHE A 20 -9.39 6.24 -11.01
N PHE A 21 -9.01 6.82 -9.88
CA PHE A 21 -9.86 7.81 -9.21
C PHE A 21 -10.16 9.02 -10.13
N GLY A 22 -9.21 9.37 -11.00
CA GLY A 22 -9.37 10.33 -12.11
C GLY A 22 -10.24 9.86 -13.28
N GLY A 23 -10.82 8.65 -13.24
CA GLY A 23 -11.61 8.06 -14.32
C GLY A 23 -10.75 7.22 -15.25
N ASP A 24 -10.60 7.65 -16.50
CA ASP A 24 -9.85 6.92 -17.54
C ASP A 24 -8.33 7.16 -17.48
N SER A 25 -7.92 8.20 -16.77
CA SER A 25 -6.51 8.60 -16.60
C SER A 25 -6.18 8.89 -15.14
N ILE A 26 -4.90 8.84 -14.82
CA ILE A 26 -4.38 9.13 -13.48
C ILE A 26 -4.74 10.56 -13.09
N GLY A 27 -5.49 10.72 -12.00
CA GLY A 27 -5.85 12.01 -11.41
C GLY A 27 -5.10 12.31 -10.13
N LEU A 28 -5.44 13.45 -9.50
CA LEU A 28 -4.81 13.90 -8.25
C LEU A 28 -4.95 12.87 -7.12
N ALA A 29 -6.14 12.27 -6.97
CA ALA A 29 -6.39 11.27 -5.95
C ALA A 29 -5.58 9.98 -6.17
N ASP A 30 -5.30 9.61 -7.43
CA ASP A 30 -4.42 8.50 -7.75
C ASP A 30 -2.99 8.80 -7.32
N ILE A 31 -2.48 10.00 -7.61
CA ILE A 31 -1.13 10.44 -7.21
C ILE A 31 -1.00 10.52 -5.69
N ALA A 32 -2.01 11.06 -5.01
CA ALA A 32 -2.03 11.14 -3.55
C ALA A 32 -2.12 9.75 -2.90
N GLY A 33 -2.92 8.84 -3.46
CA GLY A 33 -3.07 7.46 -2.96
C GLY A 33 -1.87 6.57 -3.29
N ALA A 34 -1.16 6.86 -4.37
CA ALA A 34 -0.09 6.03 -4.93
C ALA A 34 1.13 5.84 -4.03
N GLY A 35 1.54 6.91 -3.35
CA GLY A 35 2.70 6.87 -2.47
C GLY A 35 2.49 5.96 -1.26
N MET A 36 1.24 5.80 -0.80
CA MET A 36 0.93 5.10 0.45
C MET A 36 0.25 3.73 0.24
N LEU A 37 -0.73 3.64 -0.66
CA LEU A 37 -1.58 2.46 -0.78
C LEU A 37 -1.14 1.49 -1.89
N ALA A 38 -0.71 1.99 -3.05
CA ALA A 38 -0.37 1.10 -4.17
C ALA A 38 0.99 0.43 -3.97
N TYR A 39 2.01 1.24 -3.64
CA TYR A 39 3.40 0.80 -3.68
C TYR A 39 3.92 0.32 -2.31
N TRP A 40 3.66 1.08 -1.24
CA TRP A 40 4.23 0.80 0.07
C TRP A 40 3.51 -0.32 0.80
N ILE A 41 2.19 -0.47 0.58
CA ILE A 41 1.42 -1.50 1.28
C ILE A 41 1.93 -2.91 0.97
N CYS A 42 2.28 -3.20 -0.29
CA CYS A 42 2.82 -4.51 -0.66
C CYS A 42 4.17 -4.79 0.03
N VAL A 43 5.01 -3.78 0.16
CA VAL A 43 6.31 -3.88 0.85
C VAL A 43 6.11 -4.05 2.36
N LEU A 44 5.18 -3.30 2.95
CA LEU A 44 4.86 -3.36 4.37
C LEU A 44 4.23 -4.72 4.76
N GLU A 45 3.33 -5.24 3.92
CA GLU A 45 2.75 -6.58 4.07
C GLU A 45 3.84 -7.65 4.11
N GLU A 46 4.79 -7.59 3.18
CA GLU A 46 5.92 -8.53 3.13
C GLU A 46 6.82 -8.42 4.36
N VAL A 47 7.21 -7.20 4.74
CA VAL A 47 8.07 -6.96 5.90
C VAL A 47 7.40 -7.37 7.21
N ALA A 48 6.11 -7.10 7.36
CA ALA A 48 5.36 -7.42 8.56
C ALA A 48 4.86 -8.89 8.58
N GLY A 49 4.85 -9.58 7.43
CA GLY A 49 4.31 -10.93 7.30
C GLY A 49 2.79 -10.98 7.47
N VAL A 50 2.08 -9.94 7.04
CA VAL A 50 0.62 -9.81 7.17
C VAL A 50 -0.02 -9.54 5.80
N CYS A 51 -1.29 -9.88 5.67
CA CYS A 51 -2.11 -9.50 4.51
C CYS A 51 -3.17 -8.50 4.97
N VAL A 52 -3.11 -7.29 4.44
CA VAL A 52 -4.05 -6.19 4.70
C VAL A 52 -4.99 -6.01 3.51
N LEU A 53 -4.46 -6.03 2.29
CA LEU A 53 -5.22 -6.05 1.06
C LEU A 53 -5.38 -7.49 0.56
N ASN A 54 -6.37 -8.19 1.11
CA ASN A 54 -6.78 -9.49 0.58
C ASN A 54 -7.35 -9.31 -0.84
N ASP A 55 -6.86 -10.11 -1.78
CA ASP A 55 -7.30 -10.11 -3.18
C ASP A 55 -8.81 -10.42 -3.30
N GLU A 56 -9.40 -11.15 -2.35
CA GLU A 56 -10.85 -11.44 -2.30
C GLU A 56 -11.67 -10.25 -1.77
N GLU A 57 -11.15 -9.50 -0.80
CA GLU A 57 -11.87 -8.39 -0.16
C GLU A 57 -11.74 -7.08 -0.96
N TYR A 58 -10.60 -6.87 -1.64
CA TYR A 58 -10.27 -5.60 -2.30
C TYR A 58 -9.76 -5.76 -3.75
N PRO A 59 -10.52 -6.46 -4.63
CA PRO A 59 -10.07 -6.74 -6.00
C PRO A 59 -9.89 -5.50 -6.88
N ALA A 60 -10.74 -4.48 -6.74
CA ALA A 60 -10.65 -3.26 -7.54
C ALA A 60 -9.44 -2.40 -7.12
N LEU A 61 -9.16 -2.30 -5.82
CA LEU A 61 -7.98 -1.64 -5.29
C LEU A 61 -6.69 -2.35 -5.74
N ARG A 62 -6.70 -3.68 -5.78
CA ARG A 62 -5.59 -4.49 -6.32
C ARG A 62 -5.35 -4.22 -7.79
N ARG A 63 -6.41 -4.21 -8.61
CA ARG A 63 -6.35 -3.88 -10.04
C ARG A 63 -5.78 -2.48 -10.22
N TRP A 64 -6.35 -1.50 -9.53
CA TRP A 64 -5.89 -0.10 -9.57
C TRP A 64 -4.40 0.02 -9.23
N SER A 65 -3.92 -0.62 -8.17
CA SER A 65 -2.51 -0.61 -7.79
C SER A 65 -1.62 -1.15 -8.91
N LYS A 66 -1.97 -2.31 -9.48
CA LYS A 66 -1.20 -2.91 -10.59
C LYS A 66 -1.17 -2.00 -11.82
N GLU A 67 -2.30 -1.40 -12.18
CA GLU A 67 -2.38 -0.50 -13.34
C GLU A 67 -1.65 0.83 -13.11
N TYR A 68 -1.71 1.38 -11.89
CA TYR A 68 -0.99 2.59 -11.51
C TYR A 68 0.53 2.36 -11.59
N LEU A 69 1.03 1.27 -11.00
CA LEU A 69 2.45 0.90 -11.05
C LEU A 69 2.94 0.54 -12.46
N ALA A 70 2.04 0.10 -13.34
CA ALA A 70 2.37 -0.19 -14.73
C ALA A 70 2.49 1.07 -15.61
N ASN A 71 2.01 2.22 -15.15
CA ASN A 71 2.08 3.47 -15.90
C ASN A 71 3.54 3.99 -16.02
N GLU A 72 3.98 4.31 -17.23
CA GLU A 72 5.38 4.72 -17.49
C GLU A 72 5.80 6.00 -16.74
N ALA A 73 4.90 6.98 -16.62
CA ALA A 73 5.18 8.20 -15.86
C ALA A 73 5.34 7.93 -14.36
N VAL A 74 4.66 6.90 -13.85
CA VAL A 74 4.77 6.47 -12.46
C VAL A 74 6.07 5.70 -12.23
N LYS A 75 6.40 4.72 -13.09
CA LYS A 75 7.60 3.89 -12.95
C LYS A 75 8.88 4.72 -12.79
N GLY A 76 9.00 5.82 -13.52
CA GLY A 76 10.15 6.72 -13.42
C GLY A 76 10.25 7.50 -12.12
N CYS A 77 9.17 7.58 -11.32
CA CYS A 77 9.11 8.35 -10.08
C CYS A 77 9.26 7.49 -8.82
N LEU A 78 9.16 6.16 -8.92
CA LEU A 78 9.14 5.28 -7.75
C LEU A 78 10.56 4.90 -7.31
N PRO A 79 10.86 4.88 -5.99
CA PRO A 79 12.13 4.36 -5.50
C PRO A 79 12.21 2.85 -5.75
N TYR A 80 13.41 2.30 -5.86
CA TYR A 80 13.59 0.86 -6.08
C TYR A 80 12.98 0.03 -4.94
N ARG A 81 12.31 -1.07 -5.29
CA ARG A 81 11.59 -1.92 -4.35
C ARG A 81 12.50 -2.46 -3.25
N ASP A 82 13.70 -2.89 -3.61
CA ASP A 82 14.67 -3.46 -2.66
C ASP A 82 15.14 -2.41 -1.64
N GLN A 83 15.24 -1.15 -2.05
CA GLN A 83 15.57 -0.05 -1.15
C GLN A 83 14.45 0.16 -0.12
N LEU A 84 13.18 0.11 -0.54
CA LEU A 84 12.05 0.18 0.39
C LEU A 84 11.98 -1.02 1.33
N LEU A 85 12.19 -2.23 0.82
CA LEU A 85 12.23 -3.44 1.64
C LEU A 85 13.29 -3.33 2.73
N SER A 86 14.52 -2.98 2.35
CA SER A 86 15.62 -2.80 3.29
C SER A 86 15.29 -1.72 4.34
N HIS A 87 14.73 -0.59 3.90
CA HIS A 87 14.34 0.51 4.78
C HIS A 87 13.28 0.07 5.81
N PHE A 88 12.20 -0.56 5.36
CA PHE A 88 11.11 -0.98 6.24
C PHE A 88 11.49 -2.19 7.11
N ALA A 89 12.33 -3.11 6.64
CA ALA A 89 12.89 -4.18 7.45
C ALA A 89 13.69 -3.61 8.63
N ALA A 90 14.55 -2.62 8.37
CA ALA A 90 15.31 -1.95 9.42
C ALA A 90 14.41 -1.20 10.42
N ILE A 91 13.31 -0.59 9.96
CA ILE A 91 12.31 0.02 10.84
C ILE A 91 11.67 -1.04 11.72
N ARG A 92 11.24 -2.17 11.14
CA ARG A 92 10.61 -3.27 11.88
C ARG A 92 11.54 -3.80 12.97
N GLU A 93 12.81 -4.04 12.66
CA GLU A 93 13.81 -4.50 13.62
C GLU A 93 13.94 -3.53 14.80
N LYS A 94 14.01 -2.22 14.53
CA LYS A 94 14.05 -1.19 15.58
C LYS A 94 12.80 -1.23 16.45
N CYS A 95 11.61 -1.29 15.85
CA CYS A 95 10.34 -1.38 16.60
C CYS A 95 10.30 -2.64 17.49
N VAL A 96 10.74 -3.79 16.96
CA VAL A 96 10.80 -5.05 17.70
C VAL A 96 11.80 -4.96 18.86
N ALA A 97 12.98 -4.37 18.64
CA ALA A 97 13.98 -4.18 19.69
C ALA A 97 13.44 -3.30 20.82
N VAL A 98 12.79 -2.18 20.48
CA VAL A 98 12.15 -1.30 21.46
C VAL A 98 11.07 -2.04 22.25
N ALA A 99 10.16 -2.75 21.57
CA ALA A 99 9.10 -3.51 22.23
C ALA A 99 9.66 -4.57 23.19
N LYS A 100 10.73 -5.27 22.80
CA LYS A 100 11.42 -6.24 23.67
C LYS A 100 12.03 -5.58 24.91
N SER A 101 12.61 -4.39 24.77
CA SER A 101 13.22 -3.66 25.90
C SER A 101 12.20 -3.17 26.94
N MET A 102 10.92 -3.10 26.55
CA MET A 102 9.82 -2.68 27.43
C MET A 102 9.14 -3.86 28.16
N LEU A 103 9.46 -5.10 27.83
CA LEU A 103 8.91 -6.27 28.53
C LEU A 103 9.67 -6.50 29.85
N PRO A 104 8.98 -6.77 30.97
CA PRO A 104 9.64 -7.14 32.22
C PRO A 104 10.36 -8.49 32.07
N ASN A 105 11.55 -8.59 32.69
CA ASN A 105 12.39 -9.80 32.74
C ASN A 105 11.71 -10.98 33.44
#